data_AF-A0A0R1KJT1-F1
#
_entry.id   AF-A0A0R1KJT1-F1
#
_cell.length_a   1.000
_cell.length_b   1.000
_cell.length_c   1.000
_cell.angle_alpha   90.00
_cell.angle_beta   90.00
_cell.angle_gamma   90.00
#
_symmetry.space_group_name_H-M   'P 1'
#
loop_
_entity.id
_entity.type
_entity.pdbx_description
1 polymer ?
#
loop_
_entity_poly.entity_id
_entity_poly.type
_entity_poly.pdbx_seq_one_letter_code
_entity_poly.pdbx_strand_id
1 'polypeptide(L)' 'MKVNLQSITYQFGDNNETTSIMIQFQGNQGSEYLTSQVSLTGDGLDDLTRKEIEAKARQRLLEITTPAADEEEPAK' A
#
# COMPACT_ATOMS: atom_id res chain seq x y z
N MET A 1 -10.15 -9.59 -6.04
CA MET A 1 -10.11 -8.12 -5.94
C MET A 1 -9.45 -7.57 -7.20
N LYS A 2 -10.13 -6.72 -7.99
CA LYS A 2 -9.50 -6.04 -9.14
C LYS A 2 -9.22 -4.59 -8.73
N VAL A 3 -7.98 -4.30 -8.39
CA VAL A 3 -7.51 -2.95 -8.04
C VAL A 3 -6.41 -2.52 -8.99
N ASN A 4 -6.60 -1.31 -9.53
CA ASN A 4 -5.66 -0.62 -10.38
C ASN A 4 -4.96 0.46 -9.57
N LEU A 5 -3.67 0.64 -9.83
CA LEU A 5 -2.92 1.78 -9.31
C LEU A 5 -3.43 3.04 -10.01
N GLN A 6 -3.90 4.00 -9.22
CA GLN A 6 -4.46 5.25 -9.70
C GLN A 6 -3.35 6.31 -9.75
N SER A 7 -2.69 6.52 -8.61
CA SER A 7 -1.65 7.53 -8.47
C SER A 7 -0.58 7.11 -7.47
N ILE A 8 0.62 7.66 -7.67
CA ILE A 8 1.75 7.59 -6.73
C ILE A 8 2.17 9.03 -6.49
N THR A 9 2.15 9.45 -5.23
CA THR A 9 2.57 10.78 -4.78
C THR A 9 3.79 10.63 -3.91
N TYR A 10 4.86 11.33 -4.25
CA TYR A 10 6.09 11.36 -3.49
C TYR A 10 6.12 12.62 -2.62
N GLN A 11 6.50 12.46 -1.36
CA GLN A 11 6.75 13.56 -0.45
C GLN A 11 8.25 13.58 -0.16
N PHE A 12 8.85 14.75 -0.34
CA PHE A 12 10.27 14.99 -0.12
C PHE A 12 10.45 15.82 1.14
N GLY A 13 11.43 15.45 1.96
CA GLY A 13 11.87 16.24 3.10
C GLY A 13 12.87 17.32 2.73
N ASP A 14 13.40 18.02 3.75
CA ASP A 14 14.32 19.15 3.58
C ASP A 14 15.63 18.81 2.84
N ASN A 15 16.03 17.54 2.82
CA ASN A 15 17.25 17.08 2.14
C ASN A 15 17.00 16.53 0.73
N ASN A 16 15.82 16.75 0.15
CA ASN A 16 15.33 16.10 -1.07
C ASN A 16 15.22 14.56 -0.97
N GLU A 17 15.29 14.01 0.24
CA GLU A 17 15.08 12.59 0.52
C GLU A 17 13.57 12.31 0.51
N THR A 18 13.16 11.20 -0.10
CA THR A 18 11.76 10.77 -0.08
C THR A 18 11.39 10.33 1.33
N THR A 19 10.54 11.09 2.00
CA THR A 19 10.08 10.81 3.37
C THR A 19 8.83 9.93 3.39
N SER A 20 8.01 10.02 2.34
CA SER A 20 6.81 9.23 2.21
C SER A 20 6.41 9.03 0.76
N ILE A 21 5.90 7.84 0.45
CA ILE A 21 5.26 7.54 -0.82
C ILE A 21 3.81 7.15 -0.54
N MET A 22 2.89 7.92 -1.09
CA MET A 22 1.47 7.66 -0.97
C MET A 22 0.95 7.06 -2.28
N ILE A 23 0.40 5.85 -2.20
CA ILE A 23 -0.14 5.11 -3.33
C ILE A 23 -1.65 5.03 -3.18
N GLN A 24 -2.37 5.43 -4.23
CA GLN A 24 -3.82 5.25 -4.28
C GLN A 24 -4.17 4.12 -5.23
N PHE A 25 -4.97 3.19 -4.73
CA PHE A 25 -5.57 2.12 -5.48
C PHE A 25 -7.07 2.39 -5.65
N GLN A 26 -7.57 2.05 -6.82
CA GLN A 26 -8.97 2.17 -7.13
C GLN A 26 -9.42 0.94 -7.90
N GLY A 27 -10.58 0.42 -7.56
CA GLY A 27 -11.07 -0.81 -8.14
C GLY A 27 -12.43 -1.21 -7.64
N ASN A 28 -12.80 -2.44 -7.92
CA ASN A 28 -14.07 -3.00 -7.49
C ASN A 28 -13.84 -4.34 -6.77
N GLN A 29 -14.59 -4.54 -5.69
CA GLN A 29 -14.74 -5.82 -5.02
C GLN A 29 -16.20 -6.28 -5.20
N GLY A 30 -16.44 -7.17 -6.15
CA GLY A 30 -17.80 -7.51 -6.56
C GLY A 30 -18.48 -6.30 -7.20
N SER A 31 -19.59 -5.87 -6.62
CA SER A 31 -20.38 -4.69 -7.05
C SER A 31 -19.98 -3.40 -6.35
N GLU A 32 -19.09 -3.47 -5.36
CA GLU A 32 -18.71 -2.31 -4.54
C GLU A 32 -17.46 -1.64 -5.08
N TYR A 33 -17.50 -0.30 -5.09
CA TYR A 33 -16.38 0.53 -5.45
C TYR A 33 -15.42 0.65 -4.28
N LEU A 34 -14.16 0.31 -4.51
CA LEU A 34 -13.11 0.37 -3.52
C LEU A 34 -12.09 1.44 -3.92
N THR A 35 -11.90 2.40 -3.02
CA THR A 35 -10.75 3.31 -3.07
C THR A 35 -9.94 3.09 -1.81
N SER A 36 -8.66 2.77 -1.97
CA SER A 36 -7.74 2.50 -0.86
C SER A 36 -6.47 3.30 -1.03
N GLN A 37 -5.95 3.80 0.08
CA GLN A 37 -4.71 4.56 0.11
C GLN A 37 -3.73 3.85 1.02
N VAL A 38 -2.50 3.65 0.52
CA VAL A 38 -1.40 3.06 1.26
C VAL A 38 -0.28 4.09 1.34
N SER A 39 0.26 4.30 2.54
CA SER A 39 1.44 5.12 2.75
C SER A 39 2.64 4.22 3.05
N LEU A 40 3.71 4.36 2.28
CA LEU A 40 5.01 3.78 2.58
C LEU A 40 5.86 4.87 3.23
N THR A 41 6.34 4.59 4.43
CA THR A 41 7.26 5.45 5.19
C THR A 41 8.46 4.61 5.64
N GLY A 42 9.62 5.25 5.78
CA GLY A 42 10.86 4.61 6.20
C GLY A 42 12.06 5.05 5.39
N ASP A 43 13.24 4.54 5.74
CA ASP A 43 14.49 4.85 5.06
C ASP A 43 14.63 4.04 3.75
N GLY A 44 15.33 4.62 2.76
CA GLY A 44 15.62 3.95 1.49
C GLY A 44 14.44 3.92 0.50
N LEU A 45 13.48 4.84 0.62
CA LEU A 45 12.37 4.97 -0.33
C LEU A 45 12.84 5.41 -1.72
N ASP A 46 13.91 6.19 -1.80
CA ASP A 46 14.52 6.66 -3.06
C ASP A 46 15.16 5.54 -3.88
N ASP A 47 15.60 4.46 -3.24
CA ASP A 47 16.18 3.29 -3.92
C ASP A 47 15.12 2.39 -4.54
N LEU A 48 13.83 2.57 -4.19
CA LEU A 48 12.76 1.72 -4.66
C LEU A 48 12.33 2.10 -6.08
N THR A 49 12.32 1.12 -6.97
CA THR A 49 11.71 1.31 -8.27
C THR A 49 10.19 1.41 -8.16
N ARG A 50 9.55 2.04 -9.16
CA ARG A 50 8.08 2.10 -9.26
C ARG A 50 7.40 0.73 -9.14
N LYS A 51 8.00 -0.32 -9.69
CA LYS A 51 7.47 -1.69 -9.61
C LYS A 51 7.53 -2.24 -8.18
N GLU A 52 8.60 -1.95 -7.45
CA GLU A 52 8.76 -2.38 -6.05
C GLU A 52 7.83 -1.61 -5.11
N ILE A 53 7.67 -0.31 -5.33
CA ILE A 53 6.68 0.52 -4.64
C ILE A 53 5.29 -0.06 -4.81
N GLU A 54 4.90 -0.38 -6.06
CA GLU A 54 3.60 -0.99 -6.33
C GLU A 54 3.45 -2.36 -5.66
N ALA A 55 4.47 -3.22 -5.71
CA ALA A 55 4.45 -4.53 -5.08
C ALA A 55 4.27 -4.43 -3.56
N LYS A 56 5.07 -3.59 -2.88
CA LYS A 56 4.94 -3.34 -1.44
C LYS A 56 3.58 -2.77 -1.08
N ALA A 57 3.08 -1.82 -1.86
CA ALA A 57 1.79 -1.19 -1.61
C ALA A 57 0.62 -2.18 -1.83
N ARG A 58 0.71 -3.06 -2.82
CA ARG A 58 -0.26 -4.15 -3.01
C ARG A 58 -0.20 -5.19 -1.88
N GLN A 59 0.99 -5.54 -1.38
CA GLN A 59 1.13 -6.42 -0.22
C GLN A 59 0.45 -5.82 1.01
N ARG A 60 0.75 -4.57 1.35
CA ARG A 60 0.09 -3.84 2.45
C ARG A 60 -1.43 -3.79 2.27
N LEU A 61 -1.89 -3.53 1.05
CA LEU A 61 -3.32 -3.54 0.75
C LEU A 61 -3.95 -4.92 0.98
N LEU A 62 -3.28 -6.00 0.58
CA LEU A 62 -3.75 -7.36 0.83
C LEU A 62 -3.76 -7.69 2.32
N GLU A 63 -2.75 -7.27 3.10
CA GLU A 63 -2.76 -7.45 4.57
C GLU A 63 -3.95 -6.74 5.23
N ILE A 64 -4.34 -5.56 4.73
CA ILE A 64 -5.47 -4.80 5.28
C ILE A 64 -6.83 -5.35 4.82
N THR A 65 -6.92 -5.86 3.58
CA THR A 65 -8.19 -6.29 2.96
C THR A 65 -8.46 -7.78 3.05
N THR A 66 -7.45 -8.59 3.34
CA THR A 66 -7.65 -9.98 3.74
C THR A 66 -8.07 -9.94 5.20
N PRO A 67 -9.32 -10.28 5.55
CA PRO A 67 -9.61 -10.55 6.96
C PRO A 67 -8.63 -11.65 7.37
N ALA A 68 -7.90 -11.45 8.47
CA ALA A 68 -6.99 -12.47 9.00
C ALA A 68 -7.72 -13.81 9.00
N ALA A 69 -7.41 -14.67 8.02
CA ALA A 69 -7.74 -16.07 8.11
C ALA A 69 -6.73 -16.60 9.11
N ASP A 70 -7.21 -16.81 10.33
CA ASP A 70 -6.47 -17.31 11.49
C ASP A 70 -5.41 -16.37 12.10
N GLU A 71 -5.88 -15.47 12.96
CA GLU A 71 -5.43 -15.59 14.36
C GLU A 71 -6.58 -16.25 15.15
N GLU A 72 -6.72 -17.58 15.05
CA GLU A 72 -7.02 -18.36 16.25
C GLU A 72 -5.96 -17.93 17.29
N GLU A 73 -6.35 -17.11 18.25
CA GLU A 73 -5.61 -16.98 19.50
C GLU A 73 -5.32 -18.41 20.03
N PRO A 74 -4.06 -18.85 20.15
CA PRO A 74 -3.78 -20.03 20.94
C PRO A 74 -4.03 -19.67 22.42
N ALA A 75 -5.15 -20.17 22.93
CA ALA A 75 -5.53 -20.42 24.33
C ALA A 75 -4.60 -19.93 25.46
N LYS A 76 -5.18 -19.23 26.45
CA LYS A 76 -5.10 -19.69 27.85
C LYS A 76 -6.21 -19.14 28.74
#